data_AF-A0A2S9FMJ8-F1
#
_entry.id   AF-A0A2S9FMJ8-F1
#
_cell.length_a   1.000
_cell.length_b   1.000
_cell.length_c   1.000
_cell.angle_alpha   90.00
_cell.angle_beta   90.00
_cell.angle_gamma   90.00
#
_symmetry.space_group_name_H-M   'P 1'
#
loop_
_entity.id
_entity.type
_entity.pdbx_description
1 polymer ?
#
loop_
_entity_poly.entity_id
_entity_poly.type
_entity_poly.pdbx_seq_one_letter_code
_entity_poly.pdbx_strand_id
1 'polypeptide(L)'
;CQGAIVGPDAGLGALAAEARREALPAIARLLPAARAAGVSVVHCVVQRRPDRRGSNHNAKLFAVGAGVDIAPDGPGTQLVPELDVQPSDLVLHRWHGIGPMGGTDLDAVLRNLGVTTIVAVGVSVNVAIPNLVMDAV
;
A
#
# COMPACT_ATOMS: atom_id res chain seq x y z
N CYS A 1 3.66 1.54 2.39
CA CYS A 1 3.54 0.56 3.50
C CYS A 1 2.95 1.27 4.72
N GLN A 2 1.86 0.75 5.30
CA GLN A 2 1.12 1.40 6.40
C GLN A 2 1.20 0.62 7.72
N GLY A 3 0.88 1.29 8.82
CA GLY A 3 0.94 0.73 10.18
C GLY A 3 0.15 -0.57 10.37
N ALA A 4 -1.04 -0.68 9.80
CA ALA A 4 -1.88 -1.89 9.90
C ALA A 4 -1.29 -3.14 9.23
N ILE A 5 -0.31 -2.97 8.33
CA ILE A 5 0.25 -4.07 7.52
C ILE A 5 1.67 -4.41 7.97
N VAL A 6 2.47 -3.40 8.29
CA VAL A 6 3.88 -3.56 8.63
C VAL A 6 4.26 -2.91 9.97
N GLY A 7 3.29 -2.37 10.69
CA GLY A 7 3.44 -1.74 12.01
C GLY A 7 3.42 -2.74 13.17
N PRO A 8 3.51 -2.28 14.43
CA PRO A 8 3.47 -3.16 15.61
C PRO A 8 2.14 -3.91 15.75
N ASP A 9 1.03 -3.25 15.39
CA ASP A 9 -0.33 -3.80 15.49
C ASP A 9 -0.81 -4.48 14.19
N ALA A 10 0.14 -4.96 13.38
CA ALA A 10 -0.18 -5.59 12.10
C ALA A 10 -0.93 -6.92 12.28
N GLY A 11 -2.03 -7.11 11.55
CA GLY A 11 -2.81 -8.36 11.63
C GLY A 11 -2.12 -9.59 11.05
N LEU A 12 -1.07 -9.39 10.26
CA LEU A 12 -0.25 -10.45 9.69
C LEU A 12 1.17 -10.32 10.23
N GLY A 13 1.38 -10.72 11.49
CA GLY A 13 2.66 -10.52 12.20
C GLY A 13 3.88 -11.09 11.47
N ALA A 14 3.76 -12.28 10.86
CA ALA A 14 4.84 -12.86 10.06
C ALA A 14 5.20 -11.99 8.85
N LEU A 15 4.20 -11.48 8.11
CA LEU A 15 4.43 -10.56 7.00
C LEU A 15 5.11 -9.27 7.48
N ALA A 16 4.65 -8.71 8.60
CA ALA A 16 5.22 -7.49 9.16
C ALA A 16 6.69 -7.67 9.59
N ALA A 17 7.03 -8.82 10.18
CA ALA A 17 8.41 -9.15 10.56
C ALA A 17 9.33 -9.20 9.33
N GLU A 18 8.91 -9.91 8.27
CA GLU A 18 9.66 -10.01 7.01
C GLU A 18 9.78 -8.64 6.31
N ALA A 19 8.69 -7.87 6.29
CA ALA A 19 8.67 -6.54 5.71
C ALA A 19 9.67 -5.61 6.40
N ARG A 20 9.74 -5.64 7.74
CA ARG A 20 10.71 -4.85 8.51
C ARG A 20 12.14 -5.30 8.31
N ARG A 21 12.37 -6.61 8.17
CA ARG A 21 13.71 -7.14 7.97
C ARG A 21 14.29 -6.77 6.60
N GLU A 22 13.49 -6.90 5.54
CA GLU A 22 13.99 -6.82 4.16
C GLU A 22 13.38 -5.63 3.38
N ALA A 23 12.05 -5.55 3.32
CA ALA A 23 11.37 -4.66 2.37
C ALA A 23 11.49 -3.18 2.77
N LEU A 24 11.24 -2.83 4.04
CA LEU A 24 11.27 -1.44 4.49
C LEU A 24 12.66 -0.81 4.37
N PRO A 25 13.77 -1.46 4.80
CA PRO A 25 15.11 -0.90 4.60
C PRO A 25 15.46 -0.69 3.12
N ALA A 26 15.05 -1.62 2.25
CA ALA A 26 15.28 -1.50 0.81
C ALA A 26 14.47 -0.35 0.19
N ILE A 27 13.19 -0.22 0.56
CA ILE A 27 12.31 0.87 0.09
C ILE A 27 12.83 2.22 0.61
N ALA A 28 13.20 2.32 1.89
CA ALA A 28 13.74 3.53 2.48
C ALA A 28 15.00 4.03 1.75
N ARG A 29 15.85 3.11 1.26
CA ARG A 29 17.00 3.46 0.41
C ARG A 29 16.61 3.89 -1.01
N LEU A 30 15.53 3.33 -1.56
CA LEU A 30 15.07 3.62 -2.92
C LEU A 30 14.41 5.01 -3.02
N LEU A 31 13.60 5.39 -2.03
CA LEU A 31 12.77 6.59 -2.10
C LEU A 31 13.54 7.89 -2.35
N PRO A 32 14.66 8.18 -1.65
CA PRO A 32 15.45 9.38 -1.94
C PRO A 32 16.02 9.40 -3.36
N ALA A 33 16.48 8.25 -3.87
CA ALA A 33 17.01 8.14 -5.22
C ALA A 33 15.93 8.34 -6.29
N ALA A 34 14.72 7.79 -6.08
CA ALA A 34 13.58 8.00 -6.96
C ALA A 34 13.19 9.49 -7.02
N ARG A 35 13.08 10.14 -5.86
CA ARG A 35 12.75 11.58 -5.76
C ARG A 35 13.83 12.44 -6.42
N ALA A 36 15.11 12.17 -6.17
CA ALA A 36 16.22 12.90 -6.80
C ALA A 36 16.25 12.75 -8.32
N ALA A 37 15.77 11.61 -8.85
CA ALA A 37 15.62 11.38 -10.28
C ALA A 37 14.33 11.99 -10.89
N GLY A 38 13.51 12.69 -10.08
CA GLY A 38 12.23 13.25 -10.53
C GLY A 38 11.14 12.20 -10.78
N VAL A 39 11.30 10.98 -10.26
CA VAL A 39 10.30 9.92 -10.38
C VAL A 39 9.18 10.17 -9.37
N SER A 40 7.93 10.16 -9.85
CA SER A 40 6.75 10.26 -8.99
C SER A 40 6.65 9.07 -8.04
N VAL A 41 6.61 9.35 -6.73
CA VAL A 41 6.39 8.34 -5.69
C VAL A 41 4.90 8.32 -5.35
N VAL A 42 4.27 7.15 -5.43
CA VAL A 42 2.85 6.95 -5.09
C VAL A 42 2.71 5.87 -4.02
N HIS A 43 2.21 6.24 -2.86
CA HIS A 43 1.89 5.34 -1.76
C HIS A 43 0.43 4.90 -1.85
N CYS A 44 0.19 3.60 -1.92
CA CYS A 44 -1.16 3.05 -1.97
C CYS A 44 -1.55 2.48 -0.60
N VAL A 45 -2.54 3.08 0.04
CA VAL A 45 -3.01 2.77 1.41
C VAL A 45 -4.37 2.10 1.33
N VAL A 46 -4.55 1.01 2.08
CA VAL A 46 -5.88 0.41 2.27
C VAL A 46 -6.56 1.02 3.48
N GLN A 47 -7.85 1.32 3.34
CA GLN A 47 -8.71 1.75 4.44
C GLN A 47 -10.09 1.13 4.33
N ARG A 48 -10.83 1.14 5.43
CA ARG A 48 -12.17 0.57 5.53
C ARG A 48 -13.09 1.52 6.26
N ARG A 49 -14.32 1.65 5.77
CA ARG A 49 -15.34 2.45 6.43
C ARG A 49 -15.61 1.93 7.85
N PRO A 50 -15.87 2.81 8.84
CA PRO A 50 -16.24 2.38 10.18
C PRO A 50 -17.47 1.46 10.21
N ASP A 51 -18.46 1.70 9.35
CA ASP A 51 -19.66 0.86 9.20
C ASP A 51 -19.43 -0.45 8.41
N ARG A 52 -18.19 -0.66 7.93
CA ARG A 52 -17.73 -1.80 7.12
C ARG A 52 -18.49 -2.02 5.81
N ARG A 53 -19.39 -1.11 5.39
CA ARG A 53 -20.10 -1.25 4.12
C ARG A 53 -19.09 -1.21 2.97
N GLY A 54 -19.26 -2.11 2.00
CA GLY A 54 -18.33 -2.26 0.87
C GLY A 54 -17.04 -3.04 1.17
N SER A 55 -16.89 -3.62 2.37
CA SER A 55 -15.74 -4.48 2.68
C SER A 55 -15.81 -5.82 1.96
N ASN A 56 -14.65 -6.33 1.52
CA ASN A 56 -14.56 -7.66 0.95
C ASN A 56 -14.77 -8.76 2.01
N HIS A 57 -15.49 -9.81 1.62
CA HIS A 57 -15.75 -11.01 2.43
C HIS A 57 -15.69 -12.30 1.60
N ASN A 58 -15.13 -12.23 0.39
CA ASN A 58 -15.14 -13.29 -0.61
C ASN A 58 -13.89 -14.19 -0.59
N ALA A 59 -12.97 -13.97 0.33
CA ALA A 59 -11.75 -14.77 0.48
C ALA A 59 -11.31 -14.87 1.95
N LYS A 60 -10.66 -15.98 2.29
CA LYS A 60 -10.15 -16.25 3.66
C LYS A 60 -9.22 -15.14 4.16
N LEU A 61 -8.44 -14.53 3.28
CA LEU A 61 -7.53 -13.43 3.62
C LEU A 61 -8.29 -12.26 4.28
N PHE A 62 -9.49 -11.92 3.79
CA PHE A 62 -10.28 -10.83 4.36
C PHE A 62 -10.86 -11.17 5.73
N ALA A 63 -11.15 -12.46 5.98
CA ALA A 63 -11.54 -12.93 7.30
C ALA A 63 -10.37 -12.84 8.29
N VAL A 64 -9.16 -13.23 7.88
CA VAL A 64 -7.94 -13.11 8.70
C VAL A 64 -7.62 -11.64 9.03
N GLY A 65 -7.79 -10.73 8.06
CA GLY A 65 -7.58 -9.30 8.25
C GLY A 65 -8.76 -8.54 8.87
N ALA A 66 -9.84 -9.21 9.28
CA ALA A 66 -11.08 -8.54 9.67
C ALA A 66 -10.96 -7.70 10.95
N GLY A 67 -10.07 -8.08 11.87
CA GLY A 67 -9.82 -7.41 13.14
C GLY A 67 -8.74 -6.32 13.08
N VAL A 68 -8.08 -6.14 11.94
CA VAL A 68 -7.05 -5.10 11.79
C VAL A 68 -7.71 -3.74 11.68
N ASP A 69 -7.24 -2.78 12.47
CA ASP A 69 -7.69 -1.40 12.37
C ASP A 69 -7.10 -0.74 11.12
N ILE A 70 -7.98 -0.39 10.19
CA ILE A 70 -7.69 0.36 8.98
C ILE A 70 -8.75 1.45 8.78
N ALA A 71 -9.22 2.03 9.88
CA ALA A 71 -10.10 3.21 9.82
C ALA A 71 -9.36 4.41 9.19
N PRO A 72 -10.07 5.28 8.44
CA PRO A 72 -9.49 6.51 7.92
C PRO A 72 -8.86 7.34 9.04
N ASP A 73 -7.73 7.98 8.73
CA ASP A 73 -6.98 8.88 9.61
C ASP A 73 -6.43 8.24 10.91
N GLY A 74 -6.65 6.94 11.11
CA GLY A 74 -6.14 6.17 12.24
C GLY A 74 -4.68 5.71 12.07
N PRO A 75 -4.03 5.25 13.15
CA PRO A 75 -2.63 4.81 13.12
C PRO A 75 -2.39 3.65 12.13
N GLY A 76 -3.41 2.81 11.90
CA GLY A 76 -3.34 1.71 10.95
C GLY A 76 -3.26 2.15 9.48
N THR A 77 -3.81 3.33 9.13
CA THR A 77 -3.78 3.87 7.76
C THR A 77 -2.65 4.87 7.54
N GLN A 78 -1.93 5.25 8.59
CA GLN A 78 -0.72 6.05 8.47
C GLN A 78 0.42 5.23 7.84
N LEU A 79 1.17 5.88 6.94
CA LEU A 79 2.41 5.35 6.40
C LEU A 79 3.45 5.27 7.52
N VAL A 80 4.28 4.22 7.49
CA VAL A 80 5.29 4.04 8.54
C VAL A 80 6.43 5.07 8.40
N PRO A 81 6.97 5.58 9.51
CA PRO A 81 7.94 6.69 9.49
C PRO A 81 9.23 6.37 8.72
N GLU A 82 9.59 5.08 8.61
CA GLU A 82 10.74 4.61 7.84
C GLU A 82 10.67 4.98 6.34
N LEU A 83 9.48 5.31 5.82
CA LEU A 83 9.32 5.73 4.43
C LEU A 83 9.66 7.21 4.19
N ASP A 84 9.80 8.01 5.25
CA ASP A 84 10.09 9.45 5.18
C ASP A 84 9.28 10.12 4.06
N VAL A 85 7.95 10.08 4.20
CA VAL A 85 7.00 10.54 3.19
C VAL A 85 7.18 12.03 2.97
N GLN A 86 7.43 12.42 1.72
CA GLN A 86 7.70 13.82 1.38
C GLN A 86 6.45 14.50 0.82
N PRO A 87 6.32 15.84 0.91
CA PRO A 87 5.19 16.57 0.34
C PRO A 87 5.00 16.38 -1.17
N SER A 88 6.06 15.96 -1.88
CA SER A 88 6.01 15.62 -3.31
C SER A 88 5.39 14.25 -3.61
N ASP A 89 5.26 13.39 -2.60
CA ASP A 89 4.72 12.04 -2.77
C ASP A 89 3.19 12.10 -2.85
N LEU A 90 2.60 11.23 -3.65
CA LEU A 90 1.15 11.03 -3.69
C LEU A 90 0.76 9.94 -2.71
N VAL A 91 -0.31 10.14 -1.96
CA VAL A 91 -0.92 9.11 -1.10
C VAL A 91 -2.33 8.85 -1.59
N LEU A 92 -2.55 7.66 -2.14
CA LEU A 92 -3.84 7.22 -2.68
C LEU A 92 -4.43 6.16 -1.78
N HIS A 93 -5.75 6.20 -1.63
CA HIS A 93 -6.47 5.31 -0.74
C HIS A 93 -7.38 4.37 -1.53
N ARG A 94 -7.40 3.09 -1.14
CA ARG A 94 -8.35 2.10 -1.66
C ARG A 94 -9.26 1.59 -0.54
N TRP A 95 -10.53 1.39 -0.89
CA TRP A 95 -11.57 0.95 0.05
C TRP A 95 -11.91 -0.54 -0.05
N HIS A 96 -11.38 -1.21 -1.07
CA HIS A 96 -11.70 -2.59 -1.40
C HIS A 96 -10.48 -3.30 -1.99
N GLY A 97 -10.63 -4.61 -2.21
CA GLY A 97 -9.70 -5.44 -2.96
C GLY A 97 -8.36 -5.64 -2.26
N ILE A 98 -7.35 -5.97 -3.06
CA ILE A 98 -5.96 -6.13 -2.62
C ILE A 98 -5.07 -5.17 -3.39
N GLY A 99 -5.19 -5.15 -4.72
CA GLY A 99 -4.41 -4.28 -5.59
C GLY A 99 -4.92 -2.85 -5.57
N PRO A 100 -4.04 -1.89 -5.91
CA PRO A 100 -4.38 -0.49 -5.95
C PRO A 100 -4.75 -0.03 -7.36
N MET A 101 -5.11 -0.91 -8.30
CA MET A 101 -5.48 -0.51 -9.67
C MET A 101 -7.00 -0.42 -9.81
N GLY A 102 -7.65 -1.57 -10.03
CA GLY A 102 -9.06 -1.64 -10.37
C GLY A 102 -9.98 -0.98 -9.34
N GLY A 103 -10.80 -0.02 -9.79
CA GLY A 103 -11.77 0.67 -8.95
C GLY A 103 -11.15 1.53 -7.85
N THR A 104 -9.96 2.09 -8.11
CA THR A 104 -9.25 3.06 -7.25
C THR A 104 -8.73 4.22 -8.11
N ASP A 105 -8.06 5.19 -7.49
CA ASP A 105 -7.56 6.39 -8.19
C ASP A 105 -6.27 6.16 -8.99
N LEU A 106 -5.53 5.07 -8.74
CA LEU A 106 -4.15 4.92 -9.26
C LEU A 106 -4.08 4.93 -10.80
N ASP A 107 -4.95 4.19 -11.50
CA ASP A 107 -4.93 4.14 -12.97
C ASP A 107 -5.12 5.54 -13.58
N ALA A 108 -6.13 6.28 -13.10
CA ALA A 108 -6.41 7.63 -13.55
C ALA A 108 -5.25 8.60 -13.25
N VAL A 109 -4.65 8.50 -12.05
CA VAL A 109 -3.51 9.32 -11.65
C VAL A 109 -2.28 9.03 -12.53
N LEU A 110 -1.93 7.75 -12.72
CA LEU A 110 -0.78 7.37 -13.54
C LEU A 110 -0.94 7.84 -14.99
N ARG A 111 -2.14 7.70 -15.57
CA ARG A 111 -2.44 8.19 -16.94
C ARG A 111 -2.32 9.71 -17.04
N ASN A 112 -2.84 10.45 -16.07
CA ASN A 112 -2.76 11.91 -16.06
C ASN A 112 -1.33 12.44 -15.84
N LEU A 113 -0.49 11.65 -15.18
CA LEU A 113 0.95 11.91 -15.05
C LEU A 113 1.76 11.48 -16.28
N GLY A 114 1.13 10.81 -17.27
CA GLY A 114 1.82 10.28 -18.44
C GLY A 114 2.78 9.12 -18.13
N VAL A 115 2.56 8.39 -17.02
CA VAL A 115 3.43 7.28 -16.60
C VAL A 115 3.24 6.09 -17.53
N THR A 116 4.35 5.58 -18.07
CA THR A 116 4.40 4.38 -18.91
C THR A 116 5.23 3.25 -18.30
N THR A 117 5.90 3.50 -17.17
CA THR A 117 6.75 2.53 -16.47
C THR A 117 6.48 2.62 -14.98
N ILE A 118 6.20 1.47 -14.36
CA ILE A 118 5.92 1.36 -12.92
C ILE A 118 7.00 0.48 -12.29
N VAL A 119 7.63 0.98 -11.22
CA VAL A 119 8.49 0.18 -10.35
C VAL A 119 7.68 -0.22 -9.11
N ALA A 120 7.13 -1.44 -9.11
CA ALA A 120 6.31 -1.93 -8.01
C ALA A 120 7.18 -2.38 -6.83
N VAL A 121 7.00 -1.73 -5.68
CA VAL A 121 7.64 -2.10 -4.41
C VAL A 121 6.62 -2.13 -3.28
N GLY A 122 6.89 -2.93 -2.26
CA GLY A 122 6.04 -3.05 -1.08
C GLY A 122 5.77 -4.50 -0.73
N VAL A 123 4.64 -4.71 -0.05
CA VAL A 123 4.22 -6.03 0.41
C VAL A 123 2.75 -6.29 0.07
N SER A 124 2.33 -7.54 -0.12
CA SER A 124 3.16 -8.76 -0.12
C SER A 124 3.50 -9.24 -1.54
N VAL A 125 4.67 -9.87 -1.69
CA VAL A 125 5.16 -10.40 -2.98
C VAL A 125 4.33 -11.58 -3.51
N ASN A 126 3.51 -12.20 -2.66
CA ASN A 126 2.65 -13.34 -3.01
C ASN A 126 1.16 -12.98 -3.16
N VAL A 127 0.77 -11.73 -2.93
CA VAL A 127 -0.64 -11.32 -3.04
C VAL A 127 -0.78 -9.94 -3.71
N ALA A 128 -0.37 -8.87 -3.03
CA ALA A 128 -0.69 -7.51 -3.48
C ALA A 128 0.20 -7.03 -4.64
N ILE A 129 1.50 -7.32 -4.59
CA ILE A 129 2.43 -6.93 -5.66
C ILE A 129 2.09 -7.66 -6.98
N PRO A 130 1.87 -8.99 -7.01
CA PRO A 130 1.43 -9.67 -8.22
C PRO A 130 0.10 -9.12 -8.75
N ASN A 131 -0.87 -8.81 -7.88
CA ASN A 131 -2.14 -8.25 -8.33
C ASN A 131 -1.97 -6.87 -8.98
N LEU A 132 -1.15 -5.97 -8.41
CA LEU A 132 -0.78 -4.71 -9.04
C LEU A 132 -0.13 -4.95 -10.41
N VAL A 133 0.88 -5.81 -10.47
CA VAL A 133 1.64 -6.05 -11.71
C VAL A 133 0.74 -6.61 -12.81
N MET A 134 -0.17 -7.54 -12.48
CA MET A 134 -1.10 -8.11 -13.46
C MET A 134 -2.13 -7.09 -13.95
N ASP A 135 -2.63 -6.22 -13.08
CA ASP A 135 -3.63 -5.20 -13.44
C ASP A 135 -2.99 -4.01 -14.20
N ALA A 136 -1.68 -3.81 -14.09
CA ALA A 136 -0.95 -2.71 -14.70
C ALA A 136 -0.45 -3.00 -16.13
N VAL A 137 -0.69 -4.20 -16.66
CA VAL A 137 -0.27 -4.67 -18.01
C VAL A 137 -1.42 -4.56 -19.00
#